data_AF-A0A0R2EVS5-F1
#
_entry.id   AF-A0A0R2EVS5-F1
#
_cell.length_a   1.000
_cell.length_b   1.000
_cell.length_c   1.000
_cell.angle_alpha   90.00
_cell.angle_beta   90.00
_cell.angle_gamma   90.00
#
_symmetry.space_group_name_H-M   'P 1'
#
loop_
_entity.id
_entity.type
_entity.pdbx_description
1 polymer ?
#
loop_
_entity_poly.entity_id
_entity_poly.type
_entity_poly.pdbx_seq_one_letter_code
_entity_poly.pdbx_strand_id
1 'polypeptide(L)'
;MIKDNDPKTVARQVQLTLWLLIHAPQHLAMDELIATLATDSETLRHDINWISSYLSQFDLVVEPAEDQTVAVYGRENNLFRATIELLSTQTKPGKFTTTFPVKDTRIEQQLTEQLDNLSLIDSINESGMQALYLYLWTLAMRYQYGIVKRPALATLFTPEQLALIAAETKTHHWSQKTVERIESDLPKDHDLPVVEDYLLTLRVWLYTH
;
A
#
# COMPACT_ATOMS: atom_id res chain seq x y z
N MET A 1 16.44 8.82 -10.71
CA MET A 1 17.72 9.08 -10.01
C MET A 1 17.62 10.46 -9.38
N ILE A 2 17.49 10.52 -8.05
CA ILE A 2 17.32 11.74 -7.26
C ILE A 2 18.63 12.54 -7.34
N LYS A 3 18.67 13.59 -8.17
CA LYS A 3 19.79 14.54 -8.26
C LYS A 3 19.32 15.85 -7.61
N ASP A 4 19.97 16.25 -6.52
CA ASP A 4 19.94 17.60 -5.92
C ASP A 4 18.58 18.24 -5.60
N ASN A 5 17.62 17.48 -5.04
CA ASN A 5 16.38 18.07 -4.53
C ASN A 5 16.49 18.35 -3.02
N ASP A 6 16.18 19.60 -2.64
CA ASP A 6 16.00 20.04 -1.25
C ASP A 6 15.18 19.01 -0.43
N PRO A 7 15.62 18.61 0.78
CA PRO A 7 14.93 17.61 1.59
C PRO A 7 13.44 17.88 1.81
N LYS A 8 13.04 19.16 1.88
CA LYS A 8 11.61 19.51 2.02
C LYS A 8 10.82 19.20 0.75
N THR A 9 11.42 19.42 -0.42
CA THR A 9 10.84 19.06 -1.71
C THR A 9 10.66 17.56 -1.83
N VAL A 10 11.68 16.76 -1.47
CA VAL A 10 11.58 15.29 -1.50
C VAL A 10 10.49 14.79 -0.56
N ALA A 11 10.44 15.30 0.68
CA ALA A 11 9.42 14.91 1.65
C ALA A 11 8.00 15.23 1.15
N ARG A 12 7.79 16.41 0.58
CA ARG A 12 6.51 16.83 0.00
C ARG A 12 6.11 15.94 -1.18
N GLN A 13 7.03 15.65 -2.09
CA GLN A 13 6.79 14.77 -3.24
C GLN A 13 6.42 13.35 -2.81
N VAL A 14 7.14 12.78 -1.85
CA VAL A 14 6.83 11.47 -1.28
C VAL A 14 5.45 11.47 -0.63
N GLN A 15 5.14 12.48 0.20
CA GLN A 15 3.84 12.61 0.84
C GLN A 15 2.70 12.71 -0.18
N LEU A 16 2.84 13.55 -1.19
CA LEU A 16 1.83 13.71 -2.25
C LEU A 16 1.67 12.43 -3.07
N THR A 17 2.77 11.78 -3.45
CA THR A 17 2.74 10.52 -4.21
C THR A 17 1.97 9.45 -3.44
N LEU A 18 2.30 9.28 -2.16
CA LEU A 18 1.67 8.28 -1.30
C LEU A 18 0.17 8.58 -1.11
N TRP A 19 -0.18 9.86 -0.93
CA TRP A 19 -1.58 10.28 -0.81
C TRP A 19 -2.37 9.93 -2.08
N LEU A 20 -1.84 10.23 -3.26
CA LEU A 20 -2.47 9.93 -4.54
C LEU A 20 -2.63 8.42 -4.77
N LEU A 21 -1.61 7.62 -4.44
CA LEU A 21 -1.65 6.17 -4.57
C LEU A 21 -2.70 5.53 -3.64
N ILE A 22 -2.81 6.03 -2.40
CA ILE A 22 -3.74 5.49 -1.41
C ILE A 22 -5.19 5.81 -1.74
N HIS A 23 -5.46 7.01 -2.27
CA HIS A 23 -6.83 7.45 -2.61
C HIS A 23 -7.26 7.02 -4.02
N ALA A 24 -6.35 6.48 -4.85
CA ALA A 24 -6.67 6.07 -6.21
C ALA A 24 -7.94 5.17 -6.31
N PRO A 25 -8.82 5.36 -7.30
CA PRO A 25 -8.79 6.36 -8.37
C PRO A 25 -9.66 7.59 -8.05
N GLN A 26 -9.71 8.05 -6.79
CA GLN A 26 -10.47 9.25 -6.43
C GLN A 26 -9.83 10.50 -7.04
N HIS A 27 -10.69 11.42 -7.49
CA HIS A 27 -10.29 12.74 -7.94
C HIS A 27 -10.08 13.65 -6.73
N LEU A 28 -8.86 14.17 -6.58
CA LEU A 28 -8.52 15.09 -5.50
C LEU A 28 -8.41 16.51 -6.05
N ALA A 29 -9.10 17.46 -5.42
CA ALA A 29 -9.07 18.86 -5.84
C ALA A 29 -7.68 19.47 -5.60
N MET A 30 -7.16 20.19 -6.60
CA MET A 30 -5.85 20.83 -6.49
C MET A 30 -5.80 21.84 -5.33
N ASP A 31 -6.88 22.57 -5.06
CA ASP A 31 -6.96 23.52 -3.95
C ASP A 31 -6.83 22.84 -2.57
N GLU A 32 -7.40 21.65 -2.41
CA GLU A 32 -7.26 20.86 -1.18
C GLU A 32 -5.82 20.35 -1.00
N LEU A 33 -5.16 19.96 -2.10
CA LEU A 33 -3.76 19.53 -2.09
C LEU A 33 -2.81 20.70 -1.77
N ILE A 34 -3.06 21.88 -2.35
CA ILE A 34 -2.34 23.13 -2.06
C ILE A 34 -2.42 23.45 -0.58
N ALA A 35 -3.62 23.42 0.01
CA ALA A 35 -3.85 23.68 1.42
C ALA A 35 -3.17 22.62 2.31
N THR A 36 -3.29 21.33 1.96
CA THR A 36 -2.75 20.21 2.75
C THR A 36 -1.22 20.21 2.76
N LEU A 37 -0.59 20.56 1.64
CA LEU A 37 0.86 20.57 1.49
C LEU A 37 1.50 21.94 1.78
N ALA A 38 0.69 22.95 2.10
CA ALA A 38 1.12 24.33 2.30
C ALA A 38 2.06 24.82 1.17
N THR A 39 1.62 24.63 -0.08
CA THR A 39 2.40 24.95 -1.29
C THR A 39 1.59 25.85 -2.23
N ASP A 40 2.16 26.25 -3.37
CA ASP A 40 1.49 27.03 -4.41
C ASP A 40 1.16 26.17 -5.64
N SER A 41 0.32 26.69 -6.54
CA SER A 41 -0.13 25.94 -7.72
C SER A 41 0.99 25.57 -8.70
N GLU A 42 2.04 26.39 -8.83
CA GLU A 42 3.14 26.11 -9.76
C GLU A 42 4.00 24.96 -9.22
N THR A 43 4.34 25.03 -7.93
CA THR A 43 5.05 23.96 -7.23
C THR A 43 4.27 22.65 -7.27
N LEU A 44 2.95 22.68 -7.01
CA LEU A 44 2.12 21.47 -7.07
C LEU A 44 2.10 20.85 -8.47
N ARG A 45 2.01 21.66 -9.54
CA ARG A 45 2.05 21.16 -10.92
C ARG A 45 3.39 20.51 -11.25
N HIS A 46 4.50 21.12 -10.81
CA HIS A 46 5.82 20.53 -10.98
C HIS A 46 5.95 19.19 -10.25
N ASP A 47 5.43 19.09 -9.03
CA ASP A 47 5.41 17.83 -8.28
C ASP A 47 4.53 16.79 -8.98
N ILE A 48 3.35 17.13 -9.48
CA ILE A 48 2.49 16.21 -10.25
C ILE A 48 3.19 15.67 -11.49
N ASN A 49 3.94 16.51 -12.22
CA ASN A 49 4.71 16.06 -13.39
C ASN A 49 5.83 15.08 -13.00
N TRP A 50 6.51 15.34 -11.89
CA TRP A 50 7.50 14.44 -11.34
C TRP A 50 6.86 13.10 -10.93
N ILE A 51 5.71 13.15 -10.25
CA ILE A 51 4.94 11.98 -9.82
C ILE A 51 4.50 11.15 -11.03
N SER A 52 4.00 11.80 -12.08
CA SER A 52 3.63 11.14 -13.33
C SER A 52 4.80 10.36 -13.93
N SER A 53 6.00 10.97 -13.94
CA SER A 53 7.21 10.30 -14.39
C SER A 53 7.57 9.11 -13.51
N TYR A 54 7.51 9.26 -12.18
CA TYR A 54 7.76 8.17 -11.23
C TYR A 54 6.75 7.02 -11.36
N LEU A 55 5.46 7.33 -11.55
CA LEU A 55 4.39 6.34 -11.59
C LEU A 55 4.30 5.62 -12.95
N SER A 56 4.79 6.24 -14.03
CA SER A 56 4.82 5.63 -15.35
C SER A 56 5.58 4.30 -15.41
N GLN A 57 6.62 4.11 -14.58
CA GLN A 57 7.39 2.85 -14.53
C GLN A 57 6.59 1.66 -13.98
N PHE A 58 5.43 1.93 -13.37
CA PHE A 58 4.49 0.92 -12.87
C PHE A 58 3.24 0.79 -13.75
N ASP A 59 3.23 1.37 -14.97
CA ASP A 59 2.04 1.46 -15.81
C ASP A 59 0.84 2.13 -15.09
N LEU A 60 1.14 3.16 -14.29
CA LEU A 60 0.15 4.01 -13.63
C LEU A 60 0.09 5.36 -14.34
N VAL A 61 -1.13 5.86 -14.52
CA VAL A 61 -1.38 7.14 -15.20
C VAL A 61 -1.84 8.16 -14.17
N VAL A 62 -1.19 9.33 -14.16
CA VAL A 62 -1.66 10.50 -13.41
C VAL A 62 -2.46 11.36 -14.38
N GLU A 63 -3.75 11.48 -14.14
CA GLU A 63 -4.66 12.24 -14.99
C GLU A 63 -5.13 13.50 -14.25
N PRO A 64 -4.74 14.69 -14.72
CA PRO A 64 -5.43 15.92 -14.35
C PRO A 64 -6.76 16.00 -15.10
N ALA A 65 -7.86 16.21 -14.40
CA ALA A 65 -9.19 16.39 -15.01
C ALA A 65 -9.51 17.88 -15.23
N GLU A 66 -10.52 18.14 -16.07
CA GLU A 66 -10.93 19.49 -16.49
C GLU A 66 -11.35 20.41 -15.32
N ASP A 67 -11.73 19.82 -14.19
CA ASP A 67 -12.21 20.49 -12.97
C ASP A 67 -11.11 20.83 -11.97
N GLN A 68 -9.84 20.85 -12.40
CA GLN A 68 -8.67 21.04 -11.52
C GLN A 68 -8.59 19.97 -10.42
N THR A 69 -8.95 18.74 -10.76
CA THR A 69 -8.67 17.58 -9.91
C THR A 69 -7.54 16.74 -10.50
N VAL A 70 -6.92 15.93 -9.67
CA VAL A 70 -5.91 14.95 -10.08
C VAL A 70 -6.27 13.58 -9.53
N ALA A 71 -6.15 12.56 -10.36
CA ALA A 71 -6.36 11.17 -9.99
C ALA A 71 -5.22 10.29 -10.53
N VAL A 72 -5.07 9.11 -9.91
CA VAL A 72 -4.17 8.06 -10.38
C VAL A 72 -4.98 6.85 -10.80
N TYR A 73 -4.68 6.35 -12.00
CA TYR A 73 -5.34 5.19 -12.59
C TYR A 73 -4.35 4.07 -12.90
N GLY A 74 -4.85 2.84 -12.83
CA GLY A 74 -4.11 1.65 -13.24
C GLY A 74 -4.60 0.39 -12.54
N ARG A 75 -3.83 -0.68 -12.67
CA ARG A 75 -4.14 -1.96 -12.03
C ARG A 75 -3.80 -1.90 -10.54
N GLU A 76 -4.66 -2.49 -9.70
CA GLU A 76 -4.45 -2.49 -8.25
C GLU A 76 -3.10 -3.08 -7.83
N ASN A 77 -2.64 -4.14 -8.50
CA ASN A 77 -1.32 -4.72 -8.23
C ASN A 77 -0.18 -3.73 -8.47
N ASN A 78 -0.34 -2.82 -9.43
CA ASN A 78 0.67 -1.81 -9.74
C ASN A 78 0.64 -0.67 -8.71
N LEU A 79 -0.55 -0.28 -8.24
CA LEU A 79 -0.70 0.66 -7.11
C LEU A 79 -0.02 0.12 -5.85
N PHE A 80 -0.21 -1.17 -5.54
CA PHE A 80 0.48 -1.84 -4.43
C PHE A 80 2.00 -1.81 -4.61
N ARG A 81 2.50 -2.17 -5.80
CA ARG A 81 3.95 -2.17 -6.09
C ARG A 81 4.57 -0.78 -5.93
N ALA A 82 3.96 0.24 -6.52
CA ALA A 82 4.43 1.62 -6.41
C ALA A 82 4.43 2.10 -4.96
N THR A 83 3.38 1.78 -4.20
CA THR A 83 3.27 2.16 -2.79
C THR A 83 4.35 1.50 -1.95
N ILE A 84 4.54 0.18 -2.08
CA ILE A 84 5.55 -0.56 -1.32
C ILE A 84 6.96 -0.08 -1.66
N GLU A 85 7.25 0.17 -2.94
CA GLU A 85 8.54 0.69 -3.36
C GLU A 85 8.79 2.08 -2.78
N LEU A 86 7.79 2.98 -2.82
CA LEU A 86 7.90 4.30 -2.22
C LEU A 86 8.16 4.21 -0.70
N LEU A 87 7.40 3.38 0.01
CA LEU A 87 7.53 3.22 1.47
C LEU A 87 8.83 2.54 1.89
N SER A 88 9.42 1.71 1.03
CA SER A 88 10.73 1.08 1.31
C SER A 88 11.82 2.13 1.56
N THR A 89 11.72 3.28 0.89
CA THR A 89 12.62 4.43 1.08
C THR A 89 12.34 5.22 2.37
N GLN A 90 11.22 4.93 3.03
CA GLN A 90 10.70 5.62 4.22
C GLN A 90 10.71 4.73 5.47
N THR A 91 11.51 3.66 5.48
CA THR A 91 11.57 2.74 6.62
C THR A 91 12.38 3.29 7.77
N LYS A 92 12.02 2.93 9.02
CA LYS A 92 12.83 3.27 10.20
C LYS A 92 13.78 2.10 10.52
N PRO A 93 15.10 2.33 10.66
CA PRO A 93 16.03 1.27 11.03
C PRO A 93 15.61 0.56 12.33
N GLY A 94 15.61 -0.79 12.31
CA GLY A 94 15.30 -1.64 13.46
C GLY A 94 13.86 -1.60 13.95
N LYS A 95 12.91 -1.13 13.13
CA LYS A 95 11.47 -1.11 13.47
C LYS A 95 10.61 -1.47 12.26
N PHE A 96 9.58 -2.30 12.47
CA PHE A 96 8.53 -2.56 11.48
C PHE A 96 7.56 -1.37 11.38
N THR A 97 8.04 -0.24 10.85
CA THR A 97 7.26 1.01 10.70
C THR A 97 7.82 1.84 9.54
N THR A 98 7.07 2.84 9.12
CA THR A 98 7.55 3.87 8.19
C THR A 98 7.71 5.21 8.91
N THR A 99 8.45 6.15 8.31
CA THR A 99 8.52 7.55 8.74
C THR A 99 7.24 8.31 8.40
N PHE A 100 6.36 7.72 7.58
CA PHE A 100 5.07 8.28 7.27
C PHE A 100 4.08 8.02 8.42
N PRO A 101 3.50 9.05 9.03
CA PRO A 101 2.62 8.87 10.17
C PRO A 101 1.31 8.21 9.73
N VAL A 102 0.98 7.08 10.34
CA VAL A 102 -0.40 6.57 10.32
C VAL A 102 -1.19 7.43 11.30
N LYS A 103 -2.22 8.12 10.82
CA LYS A 103 -3.05 8.96 11.69
C LYS A 103 -3.81 8.13 12.74
N ASP A 104 -3.98 6.83 12.50
CA ASP A 104 -4.59 5.87 13.42
C ASP A 104 -3.53 4.96 14.06
N THR A 105 -3.23 5.22 15.33
CA THR A 105 -2.26 4.43 16.12
C THR A 105 -2.70 2.98 16.35
N ARG A 106 -4.01 2.71 16.28
CA ARG A 106 -4.56 1.37 16.49
C ARG A 106 -4.17 0.45 15.33
N ILE A 107 -4.25 0.96 14.10
CA ILE A 107 -3.85 0.22 12.90
C ILE A 107 -2.36 -0.15 12.99
N GLU A 108 -1.49 0.78 13.35
CA GLU A 108 -0.04 0.51 13.45
C GLU A 108 0.28 -0.57 14.50
N GLN A 109 -0.36 -0.52 15.67
CA GLN A 109 -0.22 -1.55 16.70
C GLN A 109 -0.68 -2.91 16.19
N GLN A 110 -1.86 -2.97 15.58
CA GLN A 110 -2.42 -4.21 15.06
C GLN A 110 -1.55 -4.86 13.99
N LEU A 111 -1.03 -4.07 13.04
CA LEU A 111 -0.14 -4.57 11.99
C LEU A 111 1.15 -5.15 12.58
N THR A 112 1.71 -4.48 13.60
CA THR A 112 2.91 -4.97 14.31
C THR A 112 2.61 -6.26 15.05
N GLU A 113 1.49 -6.33 15.78
CA GLU A 113 1.06 -7.55 16.47
C GLU A 113 0.85 -8.74 15.52
N GLN A 114 0.34 -8.51 14.31
CA GLN A 114 0.21 -9.60 13.33
C GLN A 114 1.56 -10.15 12.92
N LEU A 115 2.57 -9.29 12.70
CA LEU A 115 3.92 -9.74 12.37
C LEU A 115 4.62 -10.42 13.54
N ASP A 116 4.40 -9.96 14.77
CA ASP A 116 4.90 -10.65 15.95
C ASP A 116 4.29 -12.06 16.03
N ASN A 117 2.98 -12.21 15.80
CA ASN A 117 2.33 -13.52 15.73
C ASN A 117 2.87 -14.39 14.59
N LEU A 118 3.23 -13.79 13.45
CA LEU A 118 3.84 -14.51 12.32
C LEU A 118 5.21 -15.06 12.70
N SER A 119 6.01 -14.28 13.42
CA SER A 119 7.36 -14.68 13.87
C SER A 119 7.36 -15.90 14.78
N LEU A 120 6.22 -16.20 15.41
CA LEU A 120 6.03 -17.39 16.26
C LEU A 120 5.74 -18.66 15.44
N ILE A 121 5.29 -18.52 14.20
CA ILE A 121 4.90 -19.66 13.35
C ILE A 121 5.86 -19.93 12.20
N ASP A 122 6.57 -18.90 11.71
CA ASP A 122 7.51 -18.98 10.59
C ASP A 122 8.80 -18.18 10.87
N SER A 123 9.93 -18.69 10.37
CA SER A 123 11.21 -18.00 10.46
C SER A 123 11.42 -17.12 9.24
N ILE A 124 11.14 -15.82 9.39
CA ILE A 124 11.31 -14.82 8.34
C ILE A 124 12.38 -13.85 8.81
N ASN A 125 13.31 -13.50 7.91
CA ASN A 125 14.34 -12.51 8.22
C ASN A 125 13.74 -11.10 8.37
N GLU A 126 14.51 -10.18 8.94
CA GLU A 126 14.05 -8.81 9.21
C GLU A 126 13.60 -8.08 7.94
N SER A 127 14.26 -8.29 6.80
CA SER A 127 13.88 -7.67 5.53
C SER A 127 12.55 -8.20 4.98
N GLY A 128 12.29 -9.50 5.10
CA GLY A 128 11.01 -10.11 4.75
C GLY A 128 9.89 -9.62 5.65
N MET A 129 10.14 -9.51 6.96
CA MET A 129 9.18 -8.94 7.92
C MET A 129 8.86 -7.48 7.62
N GLN A 130 9.87 -6.67 7.28
CA GLN A 130 9.65 -5.29 6.86
C GLN A 130 8.83 -5.22 5.56
N ALA A 131 9.11 -6.09 4.58
CA ALA A 131 8.36 -6.13 3.33
C ALA A 131 6.89 -6.52 3.55
N LEU A 132 6.64 -7.48 4.47
CA LEU A 132 5.28 -7.86 4.88
C LEU A 132 4.58 -6.72 5.62
N TYR A 133 5.27 -5.99 6.51
CA TYR A 133 4.72 -4.79 7.13
C TYR A 133 4.26 -3.77 6.08
N LEU A 134 5.12 -3.45 5.11
CA LEU A 134 4.78 -2.49 4.05
C LEU A 134 3.59 -2.96 3.21
N TYR A 135 3.48 -4.27 2.96
CA TYR A 135 2.33 -4.85 2.27
C TYR A 135 1.04 -4.70 3.08
N LEU A 136 1.04 -5.09 4.36
CA LEU A 136 -0.13 -4.98 5.23
C LEU A 136 -0.55 -3.53 5.43
N TRP A 137 0.42 -2.63 5.57
CA TRP A 137 0.18 -1.19 5.62
C TRP A 137 -0.51 -0.70 4.34
N THR A 138 0.01 -1.10 3.18
CA THR A 138 -0.56 -0.73 1.88
C THR A 138 -1.98 -1.27 1.75
N LEU A 139 -2.21 -2.51 2.17
CA LEU A 139 -3.53 -3.14 2.20
C LEU A 139 -4.50 -2.33 3.04
N ALA A 140 -4.18 -2.07 4.31
CA ALA A 140 -5.04 -1.32 5.22
C ALA A 140 -5.37 0.07 4.67
N MET A 141 -4.37 0.83 4.21
CA MET A 141 -4.59 2.20 3.73
C MET A 141 -5.37 2.23 2.42
N ARG A 142 -5.10 1.33 1.47
CA ARG A 142 -5.83 1.25 0.20
C ARG A 142 -7.31 0.97 0.41
N TYR A 143 -7.65 0.03 1.29
CA TYR A 143 -9.04 -0.29 1.58
C TYR A 143 -9.73 0.76 2.47
N GLN A 144 -8.98 1.47 3.31
CA GLN A 144 -9.54 2.52 4.16
C GLN A 144 -9.90 3.81 3.38
N TYR A 145 -9.08 4.18 2.39
CA TYR A 145 -9.19 5.48 1.74
C TYR A 145 -9.43 5.42 0.23
N GLY A 146 -9.11 4.32 -0.43
CA GLY A 146 -9.20 4.18 -1.88
C GLY A 146 -10.43 3.40 -2.34
N ILE A 147 -10.57 3.26 -3.66
CA ILE A 147 -11.53 2.31 -4.25
C ILE A 147 -10.72 1.16 -4.82
N VAL A 148 -10.70 0.06 -4.07
CA VAL A 148 -9.91 -1.12 -4.43
C VAL A 148 -10.71 -2.03 -5.36
N LYS A 149 -10.12 -2.40 -6.49
CA LYS A 149 -10.69 -3.37 -7.44
C LYS A 149 -9.76 -4.55 -7.63
N ARG A 150 -10.03 -5.64 -6.91
CA ARG A 150 -9.30 -6.90 -7.07
C ARG A 150 -9.95 -7.81 -8.12
N PRO A 151 -9.14 -8.50 -8.93
CA PRO A 151 -9.63 -9.61 -9.75
C PRO A 151 -10.18 -10.74 -8.86
N ALA A 152 -11.17 -11.49 -9.36
CA ALA A 152 -11.69 -12.65 -8.66
C ALA A 152 -10.61 -13.73 -8.52
N LEU A 153 -10.66 -14.53 -7.45
CA LEU A 153 -9.70 -15.63 -7.18
C LEU A 153 -9.40 -16.51 -8.40
N ALA A 154 -10.46 -16.95 -9.09
CA ALA A 154 -10.36 -17.82 -10.25
C ALA A 154 -9.65 -17.20 -11.47
N THR A 155 -9.48 -15.87 -11.48
CA THR A 155 -8.70 -15.17 -12.53
C THR A 155 -7.21 -15.15 -12.25
N LEU A 156 -6.81 -15.40 -11.00
CA LEU A 156 -5.41 -15.37 -10.57
C LEU A 156 -4.85 -16.76 -10.31
N PHE A 157 -5.68 -17.70 -9.85
CA PHE A 157 -5.27 -19.02 -9.42
C PHE A 157 -6.12 -20.11 -10.03
N THR A 158 -5.47 -21.20 -10.39
CA THR A 158 -6.11 -22.49 -10.68
C THR A 158 -6.61 -23.15 -9.38
N PRO A 159 -7.62 -24.04 -9.45
CA PRO A 159 -8.08 -24.79 -8.28
C PRO A 159 -6.96 -25.56 -7.57
N GLU A 160 -6.02 -26.14 -8.33
CA GLU A 160 -4.87 -26.86 -7.80
C GLU A 160 -3.94 -25.94 -7.01
N GLN A 161 -3.69 -24.72 -7.50
CA GLN A 161 -2.90 -23.71 -6.78
C GLN A 161 -3.59 -23.27 -5.50
N LEU A 162 -4.91 -23.05 -5.51
CA LEU A 162 -5.66 -22.69 -4.31
C LEU A 162 -5.58 -23.80 -3.25
N ALA A 163 -5.71 -25.06 -3.67
CA ALA A 163 -5.58 -26.21 -2.77
C ALA A 163 -4.16 -26.31 -2.16
N LEU A 164 -3.13 -26.02 -2.95
CA LEU A 164 -1.74 -25.99 -2.50
C LEU A 164 -1.50 -24.87 -1.46
N ILE A 165 -2.02 -23.67 -1.71
CA ILE A 165 -1.94 -22.55 -0.77
C ILE A 165 -2.69 -22.86 0.53
N ALA A 166 -3.91 -23.42 0.43
CA ALA A 166 -4.71 -23.78 1.59
C ALA A 166 -4.11 -24.94 2.41
N ALA A 167 -3.24 -25.76 1.80
CA ALA A 167 -2.52 -26.82 2.51
C ALA A 167 -1.47 -26.28 3.50
N GLU A 168 -1.01 -25.04 3.33
CA GLU A 168 -0.13 -24.32 4.28
C GLU A 168 -0.94 -23.83 5.49
N THR A 169 -1.50 -24.78 6.24
CA THR A 169 -2.56 -24.53 7.25
C THR A 169 -2.22 -23.47 8.28
N LYS A 170 -0.97 -23.37 8.74
CA LYS A 170 -0.56 -22.36 9.74
C LYS A 170 -0.53 -20.97 9.14
N THR A 171 0.21 -20.80 8.05
CA THR A 171 0.45 -19.52 7.38
C THR A 171 -0.83 -19.00 6.72
N HIS A 172 -1.63 -19.89 6.14
CA HIS A 172 -2.91 -19.53 5.55
C HIS A 172 -3.91 -19.07 6.63
N HIS A 173 -4.02 -19.79 7.74
CA HIS A 173 -4.89 -19.38 8.86
C HIS A 173 -4.44 -18.07 9.52
N TRP A 174 -3.12 -17.83 9.62
CA TRP A 174 -2.60 -16.54 10.05
C TRP A 174 -2.99 -15.42 9.07
N SER A 175 -2.93 -15.69 7.76
CA SER A 175 -3.29 -14.72 6.73
C SER A 175 -4.77 -14.35 6.80
N GLN A 176 -5.66 -15.34 6.93
CA GLN A 176 -7.11 -15.12 7.11
C GLN A 176 -7.40 -14.25 8.33
N LYS A 177 -6.83 -14.60 9.49
CA LYS A 177 -7.00 -13.80 10.72
C LYS A 177 -6.45 -12.38 10.60
N THR A 178 -5.34 -12.22 9.87
CA THR A 178 -4.74 -10.90 9.64
C THR A 178 -5.65 -10.04 8.77
N VAL A 179 -6.21 -10.60 7.70
CA VAL A 179 -7.16 -9.93 6.81
C VAL A 179 -8.45 -9.58 7.56
N GLU A 180 -9.05 -10.52 8.29
CA GLU A 180 -10.25 -10.29 9.14
C GLU A 180 -10.04 -9.16 10.16
N ARG A 181 -8.85 -9.10 10.77
CA ARG A 181 -8.52 -8.01 11.70
C ARG A 181 -8.43 -6.65 10.99
N ILE A 182 -7.75 -6.60 9.85
CA ILE A 182 -7.68 -5.36 9.04
C ILE A 182 -9.08 -4.92 8.62
N GLU A 183 -9.93 -5.86 8.20
CA GLU A 183 -11.33 -5.62 7.84
C GLU A 183 -12.12 -4.98 9.00
N SER A 184 -11.94 -5.47 10.22
CA SER A 184 -12.62 -4.95 11.41
C SER A 184 -12.31 -3.47 11.72
N ASP A 185 -11.26 -2.93 11.12
CA ASP A 185 -10.84 -1.53 11.29
C ASP A 185 -11.35 -0.61 10.18
N LEU A 186 -11.91 -1.17 9.11
CA LEU A 186 -12.41 -0.39 7.99
C LEU A 186 -13.75 0.29 8.33
N PRO A 187 -14.10 1.37 7.60
CA PRO A 187 -15.44 1.92 7.66
C PRO A 187 -16.49 0.83 7.39
N LYS A 188 -17.65 0.91 8.06
CA LYS A 188 -18.73 -0.07 7.91
C LYS A 188 -19.06 -0.27 6.42
N ASP A 189 -19.28 -1.53 6.02
CA ASP A 189 -19.64 -1.99 4.66
C ASP A 189 -18.47 -2.28 3.70
N HIS A 190 -17.25 -2.46 4.22
CA HIS A 190 -16.10 -2.92 3.43
C HIS A 190 -15.60 -4.29 3.87
N ASP A 191 -16.02 -5.34 3.15
CA ASP A 191 -15.46 -6.68 3.30
C ASP A 191 -14.21 -6.81 2.41
N LEU A 192 -13.11 -7.36 2.94
CA LEU A 192 -11.95 -7.66 2.10
C LEU A 192 -12.27 -8.90 1.25
N PRO A 193 -11.95 -8.88 -0.05
CA PRO A 193 -12.13 -10.06 -0.88
C PRO A 193 -11.19 -11.17 -0.43
N VAL A 194 -11.70 -12.40 -0.37
CA VAL A 194 -10.97 -13.63 0.01
C VAL A 194 -9.63 -13.79 -0.73
N VAL A 195 -9.47 -13.19 -1.91
CA VAL A 195 -8.21 -13.16 -2.65
C VAL A 195 -7.04 -12.58 -1.85
N GLU A 196 -7.29 -11.67 -0.90
CA GLU A 196 -6.24 -11.10 -0.05
C GLU A 196 -5.60 -12.15 0.87
N ASP A 197 -6.37 -13.11 1.38
CA ASP A 197 -5.87 -14.21 2.21
C ASP A 197 -4.81 -15.02 1.45
N TYR A 198 -5.13 -15.38 0.20
CA TYR A 198 -4.27 -16.18 -0.66
C TYR A 198 -3.03 -15.39 -1.10
N LEU A 199 -3.20 -14.11 -1.44
CA LEU A 199 -2.08 -13.24 -1.81
C LEU A 199 -1.13 -13.01 -0.63
N LEU A 200 -1.66 -12.83 0.59
CA LEU A 200 -0.86 -12.68 1.79
C LEU A 200 -0.13 -13.99 2.13
N THR A 201 -0.80 -15.13 2.03
CA THR A 201 -0.18 -16.46 2.26
C THR A 201 1.00 -16.67 1.32
N LEU A 202 0.82 -16.38 0.03
CA LEU A 202 1.89 -16.49 -0.97
C LEU A 202 3.07 -15.56 -0.68
N ARG A 203 2.81 -14.34 -0.19
CA ARG A 203 3.89 -13.41 0.18
C ARG A 203 4.71 -13.94 1.34
N VAL A 204 4.07 -14.47 2.37
CA VAL A 204 4.79 -15.12 3.48
C VAL A 204 5.60 -16.30 2.97
N TRP A 205 5.02 -17.13 2.10
CA TRP A 205 5.72 -18.26 1.49
C TRP A 205 6.99 -17.84 0.72
N LEU A 206 6.91 -16.75 -0.06
CA LEU A 206 8.04 -16.18 -0.80
C LEU A 206 9.17 -15.61 0.09
N TYR A 207 8.92 -15.36 1.37
CA TYR A 207 9.93 -14.88 2.32
C TYR A 207 10.43 -15.96 3.29
N THR A 208 9.86 -17.16 3.23
CA THR A 208 10.23 -18.32 4.05
C THR A 208 10.99 -19.38 3.26
N HIS A 209 10.91 -19.36 1.93
CA HIS A 209 11.52 -20.32 1.00
C HIS A 209 12.35 -19.61 -0.07
#